data_AF-A0A5Q4G7L3-F1
#
_entry.id   AF-A0A5Q4G7L3-F1
#
_cell.length_a   1.000
_cell.length_b   1.000
_cell.length_c   1.000
_cell.angle_alpha   90.00
_cell.angle_beta   90.00
_cell.angle_gamma   90.00
#
_symmetry.space_group_name_H-M   'P 1'
#
loop_
_entity.id
_entity.type
_entity.pdbx_description
1 polymer ?
#
loop_
_entity_poly.entity_id
_entity_poly.type
_entity_poly.pdbx_seq_one_letter_code
_entity_poly.pdbx_strand_id
1 'polypeptide(L)' 'MRYHDAVERTTLSIPGPLLERLRSAAAERRVSMAELVREALEEKLASHRPVPRCLGIGASGQRDTARQASDERPEPRPWR' A
#
# COMPACT_ATOMS: atom_id res chain seq x y z
N MET A 1 23.81 -24.05 9.23
CA MET A 1 22.88 -23.07 8.63
C MET A 1 23.20 -21.72 9.23
N ARG A 2 23.98 -20.88 8.53
CA ARG A 2 24.51 -19.62 9.10
C ARG A 2 23.43 -18.53 9.02
N TYR A 3 23.03 -18.03 10.19
CA TYR A 3 22.09 -16.93 10.39
C TYR A 3 22.80 -15.59 10.10
N HIS A 4 23.00 -15.27 8.82
CA HIS A 4 23.17 -13.87 8.39
C HIS A 4 21.79 -13.42 7.93
N ASP A 5 20.93 -13.07 8.88
CA ASP A 5 19.63 -12.45 8.60
C ASP A 5 19.92 -11.09 7.92
N ALA A 6 19.68 -11.04 6.61
CA ALA A 6 20.46 -10.24 5.68
C ALA A 6 20.01 -8.77 5.64
N VAL A 7 20.78 -7.88 6.27
CA VAL A 7 20.70 -6.44 5.96
C VAL A 7 21.35 -6.23 4.59
N GLU A 8 20.51 -6.00 3.57
CA GLU A 8 20.97 -5.62 2.23
C GLU A 8 21.18 -4.10 2.15
N ARG A 9 22.27 -3.68 1.48
CA ARG A 9 22.60 -2.26 1.32
C ARG A 9 22.16 -1.76 -0.05
N THR A 10 21.20 -0.85 -0.04
CA THR A 10 20.69 -0.19 -1.26
C THR A 10 21.14 1.27 -1.30
N THR A 11 21.71 1.68 -2.43
CA THR A 11 22.07 3.08 -2.70
C THR A 11 20.94 3.74 -3.49
N LEU A 12 20.45 4.89 -3.01
CA LEU A 12 19.38 5.65 -3.66
C LEU A 12 19.90 7.04 -4.03
N SER A 13 19.60 7.49 -5.24
CA SER A 13 19.79 8.89 -5.63
C SER A 13 18.58 9.70 -5.19
N ILE A 14 18.81 10.75 -4.40
CA ILE A 14 17.76 11.67 -3.96
C ILE A 14 18.20 13.12 -4.18
N PRO A 15 17.27 14.06 -4.43
CA PRO A 15 17.61 15.48 -4.54
C PRO A 15 18.28 15.99 -3.26
N GLY A 16 19.33 16.82 -3.40
CA GLY A 16 20.04 17.43 -2.27
C GLY A 16 19.12 18.10 -1.25
N PRO A 17 18.14 18.93 -1.66
CA PRO A 17 17.19 19.55 -0.72
C PRO A 17 16.36 18.54 0.10
N LEU A 18 16.06 17.38 -0.48
CA LEU A 18 15.34 16.32 0.23
C LEU A 18 16.24 15.64 1.26
N LEU A 19 17.51 15.41 0.92
CA LEU A 19 18.49 14.86 1.86
C LEU A 19 18.69 15.79 3.07
N GLU A 20 18.76 17.11 2.87
CA GLU A 20 18.88 18.07 3.97
C GLU A 20 17.67 18.03 4.90
N ARG A 21 16.45 18.03 4.34
CA ARG A 21 15.22 17.89 5.13
C ARG A 21 15.18 16.58 5.92
N LEU A 22 15.66 15.49 5.31
CA LEU A 22 15.74 14.19 5.96
C LEU A 22 16.74 14.19 7.13
N ARG A 23 17.87 14.92 7.00
CA ARG A 23 18.85 15.13 8.08
C ARG A 23 18.25 15.91 9.25
N SER A 24 17.56 17.01 8.96
CA SER A 24 16.87 17.79 9.97
C SER A 24 15.83 16.96 10.72
N ALA A 25 14.98 16.21 10.01
CA ALA A 25 13.96 15.36 10.61
C ALA A 25 14.55 14.24 11.49
N ALA A 26 15.64 13.60 11.05
CA ALA A 26 16.33 12.58 11.85
C ALA A 26 16.94 13.17 13.13
N ALA A 27 17.54 14.36 13.04
CA ALA A 27 18.12 15.06 14.18
C ALA A 27 17.06 15.49 15.20
N GLU A 28 15.94 16.06 14.74
CA GLU A 28 14.80 16.43 15.58
C GLU A 28 14.23 15.23 16.35
N ARG A 29 14.14 14.07 15.69
CA ARG A 29 13.65 12.82 16.26
C ARG A 29 14.69 12.03 17.07
N ARG A 30 15.97 12.46 17.04
CA ARG A 30 17.11 11.75 17.65
C ARG A 30 17.25 10.28 17.21
N VAL A 31 16.93 10.00 15.94
CA VAL A 31 17.09 8.68 15.33
C VAL A 31 18.12 8.73 14.22
N SER A 32 18.65 7.57 13.82
CA SER A 32 19.53 7.52 12.67
C SER A 32 18.76 7.76 11.36
N MET A 33 19.48 8.25 10.35
CA MET A 33 18.95 8.39 8.99
C MET A 33 18.37 7.07 8.46
N ALA A 34 19.06 5.96 8.74
CA ALA A 34 18.67 4.64 8.27
C ALA A 34 17.36 4.16 8.93
N GLU A 35 17.17 4.45 10.21
CA GLU A 35 15.91 4.15 10.92
C GLU A 35 14.75 4.96 10.35
N LEU A 36 14.94 6.27 10.14
CA LEU A 36 13.91 7.13 9.55
C LEU A 36 13.51 6.67 8.14
N VAL A 37 14.49 6.30 7.31
CA VAL A 37 14.23 5.77 5.96
C VAL A 37 13.51 4.42 6.02
N ARG A 38 13.91 3.53 6.94
CA ARG A 38 13.26 2.24 7.12
C ARG A 38 11.79 2.41 7.52
N GLU A 39 11.53 3.24 8.52
CA GLU A 39 10.17 3.56 8.99
C GLU A 39 9.31 4.09 7.84
N ALA A 40 9.82 5.08 7.08
CA ALA A 40 9.09 5.63 5.95
C ALA A 40 8.79 4.61 4.84
N LEU A 41 9.71 3.66 4.61
CA LEU A 41 9.48 2.55 3.66
C LEU A 41 8.41 1.59 4.19
N GLU A 42 8.47 1.21 5.46
CA GLU A 42 7.47 0.34 6.10
C GLU A 42 6.08 0.98 6.07
N GLU A 43 5.96 2.26 6.43
CA GLU A 43 4.70 3.01 6.37
C GLU A 43 4.14 3.08 4.94
N LYS A 44 5.01 3.34 3.96
CA LYS A 44 4.62 3.40 2.55
C LYS A 44 4.11 2.07 2.03
N LEU A 45 4.78 0.97 2.39
CA LEU A 45 4.43 -0.38 1.99
C LEU A 45 3.17 -0.88 2.71
N ALA A 46 3.01 -0.58 4.00
CA ALA A 46 1.80 -0.91 4.75
C ALA A 46 0.56 -0.22 4.17
N SER A 47 0.72 1.03 3.72
CA SER A 47 -0.33 1.79 3.04
C SER A 47 -0.56 1.35 1.59
N HIS A 48 0.41 0.69 0.96
CA HIS A 48 0.30 0.18 -0.39
C HIS A 48 -0.45 -1.17 -0.41
N ARG A 49 -1.77 -1.12 -0.22
CA ARG A 49 -2.63 -2.24 -0.60
C ARG A 49 -2.76 -2.26 -2.12
N PRO A 50 -2.24 -3.27 -2.85
CA PRO A 50 -2.59 -3.43 -4.24
C PRO A 50 -4.11 -3.58 -4.30
N VAL A 51 -4.79 -2.72 -5.08
CA VAL A 51 -6.19 -2.96 -5.42
C VAL A 51 -6.25 -4.37 -6.00
N PRO A 52 -7.10 -5.27 -5.47
CA PRO A 52 -7.19 -6.62 -6.01
C PRO A 52 -7.41 -6.52 -7.52
N ARG A 53 -6.41 -6.96 -8.30
CA ARG A 53 -6.46 -6.98 -9.77
C ARG A 53 -7.38 -8.07 -10.31
N CYS A 54 -7.98 -8.85 -9.42
CA CYS A 54 -8.99 -9.82 -9.74
C CYS A 54 -10.33 -9.34 -9.20
N LEU A 55 -11.35 -9.49 -10.05
CA LEU A 55 -12.77 -9.33 -9.78
C LEU A 55 -13.28 -7.90 -10.03
N GLY A 56 -13.72 -7.68 -11.27
CA GLY A 56 -14.76 -6.71 -11.64
C GLY A 56 -16.13 -7.00 -10.96
N ILE A 57 -16.10 -7.32 -9.66
CA ILE A 57 -17.25 -7.49 -8.76
C ILE A 57 -17.58 -6.15 -8.07
N GLY A 58 -16.70 -5.14 -8.14
CA GLY A 58 -16.93 -3.80 -7.56
C GLY A 58 -17.01 -2.64 -8.56
N ALA A 59 -16.89 -2.90 -9.87
CA ALA A 59 -16.88 -1.84 -10.88
C ALA A 59 -18.28 -1.33 -11.26
N SER A 60 -19.33 -2.10 -11.00
CA SER A 60 -20.69 -1.58 -11.02
C SER A 60 -20.90 -0.79 -9.73
N GLY A 61 -21.13 0.52 -9.81
CA GLY A 61 -21.41 1.39 -8.65
C GLY A 61 -22.69 1.05 -7.86
N GLN A 62 -23.16 -0.20 -7.89
CA GLN A 62 -24.31 -0.70 -7.16
C GLN A 62 -23.85 -1.29 -5.82
N ARG A 63 -24.11 -0.58 -4.72
CA ARG A 63 -23.72 -0.97 -3.35
C ARG A 63 -24.64 -2.01 -2.70
N ASP A 64 -25.56 -2.61 -3.46
CA ASP A 64 -26.69 -3.37 -2.91
C ASP A 64 -26.80 -4.82 -3.44
N THR A 65 -25.74 -5.35 -4.05
CA THR A 65 -25.74 -6.73 -4.60
C THR A 65 -25.83 -7.82 -3.54
N ALA A 66 -25.35 -7.56 -2.32
CA ALA A 66 -25.45 -8.53 -1.22
C ALA A 66 -26.89 -8.68 -0.67
N ARG A 67 -27.71 -7.62 -0.75
CA ARG A 67 -29.09 -7.63 -0.23
C ARG A 67 -30.08 -8.29 -1.19
N GLN A 68 -29.88 -8.15 -2.50
CA GLN A 68 -30.75 -8.79 -3.50
C GLN A 68 -30.55 -10.29 -3.65
N ALA A 69 -29.43 -10.85 -3.21
CA ALA A 69 -29.14 -12.28 -3.39
C ALA A 69 -29.97 -13.21 -2.49
N SER A 70 -30.57 -12.68 -1.42
CA SER A 70 -31.26 -13.49 -0.41
C SER A 70 -32.79 -13.45 -0.49
N ASP A 71 -33.40 -12.37 -0.98
CA ASP A 71 -34.86 -12.18 -0.91
C ASP A 71 -35.61 -12.12 -2.25
N GLU A 72 -34.95 -11.89 -3.39
CA GLU A 72 -35.65 -11.79 -4.69
C GLU A 72 -34.96 -12.61 -5.78
N ARG A 73 -35.74 -13.44 -6.46
CA ARG A 73 -35.33 -14.10 -7.70
C ARG A 73 -35.33 -13.04 -8.80
N PRO A 74 -34.17 -12.60 -9.34
CA PRO A 74 -34.16 -11.57 -10.36
C PRO A 74 -34.80 -12.12 -11.64
N GLU A 75 -35.82 -11.46 -12.16
CA GLU A 75 -36.35 -11.80 -13.47
C GLU A 75 -35.29 -11.52 -14.55
N PRO A 76 -34.96 -12.50 -15.41
CA PRO A 76 -34.01 -12.28 -16.48
C PRO A 76 -34.60 -11.29 -17.48
N ARG A 77 -33.80 -10.30 -17.90
CA ARG A 77 -34.21 -9.36 -18.94
C ARG A 77 -34.50 -10.13 -20.24
N PRO A 78 -35.60 -9.82 -20.95
CA PRO A 78 -35.88 -10.42 -22.24
C PRO A 78 -34.77 -10.02 -23.22
N TRP A 79 -34.19 -11.03 -23.86
CA TRP A 79 -33.25 -10.86 -24.95
C TRP A 79 -33.95 -10.18 -26.13
N ARG A 80 -33.31 -9.19 -26.74
CA ARG A 80 -33.60 -8.76 -28.11
C ARG A 80 -32.49 -9.23 -29.01
#